data_AF-A0A966VFM6-F1
#
_entry.id   AF-A0A966VFM6-F1
#
_cell.length_a   1.000
_cell.length_b   1.000
_cell.length_c   1.000
_cell.angle_alpha   90.00
_cell.angle_beta   90.00
_cell.angle_gamma   90.00
#
_symmetry.space_group_name_H-M   'P 1'
#
loop_
_entity.id
_entity.type
_entity.pdbx_description
1 polymer ?
#
loop_
_entity_poly.entity_id
_entity_poly.type
_entity_poly.pdbx_seq_one_letter_code
_entity_poly.pdbx_strand_id
1 'polypeptide(L)'
;MAKLPGDSNPTLAHGECESILAKFPGRLPVFVLRGRGIDPTIPNLPKTKFLVPRDLTFGQFNYVVRRQLNLAPDKALFLFCNNTLLLGSQLMSEVYAAHKGPDGALRVIYMSESTFGSGSGSSSRRLNSHPAADTRWDAALL
;
A
#
# COMPACT_ATOMS: atom_id res chain seq x y z
N MET A 1 8.42 -22.66 6.41
CA MET A 1 7.67 -21.52 6.97
C MET A 1 6.35 -21.41 6.22
N ALA A 2 5.26 -21.87 6.85
CA ALA A 2 3.97 -22.05 6.19
C ALA A 2 3.23 -20.70 6.04
N LYS A 3 2.82 -20.39 4.81
CA LYS A 3 1.98 -19.24 4.45
C LYS A 3 0.57 -19.50 5.02
N LEU A 4 0.08 -18.63 5.89
CA LEU A 4 -1.28 -18.73 6.43
C LEU A 4 -2.31 -18.59 5.28
N PRO A 5 -3.32 -19.46 5.18
CA PRO A 5 -4.32 -19.42 4.12
C PRO A 5 -5.28 -18.23 4.33
N GLY A 6 -5.24 -17.23 3.44
CA GLY A 6 -6.16 -16.08 3.45
C GLY A 6 -5.53 -14.70 3.21
N ASP A 7 -4.21 -14.60 3.10
CA ASP A 7 -3.45 -13.34 2.91
C ASP A 7 -2.87 -13.21 1.49
N SER A 8 -3.70 -13.35 0.46
CA SER A 8 -3.28 -13.24 -0.95
C SER A 8 -2.99 -11.79 -1.32
N ASN A 9 -2.01 -11.18 -0.67
CA ASN A 9 -1.50 -9.89 -1.06
C ASN A 9 -1.00 -9.98 -2.51
N PRO A 10 -1.28 -8.99 -3.39
CA PRO A 10 -0.89 -9.08 -4.78
C PRO A 10 0.62 -9.34 -4.89
N THR A 11 0.98 -10.22 -5.81
CA THR A 11 2.35 -10.70 -6.00
C THR A 11 2.66 -10.63 -7.49
N LEU A 12 3.87 -10.22 -7.83
CA LEU A 12 4.35 -10.26 -9.20
C LEU A 12 4.71 -11.69 -9.60
N ALA A 13 4.56 -12.01 -10.89
CA ALA A 13 5.02 -13.26 -11.45
C ALA A 13 6.56 -13.32 -11.45
N HIS A 14 7.10 -14.53 -11.56
CA HIS A 14 8.55 -14.75 -11.64
C HIS A 14 9.14 -13.97 -12.83
N GLY A 15 10.23 -13.22 -12.61
CA GLY A 15 10.86 -12.38 -13.64
C GLY A 15 10.12 -11.10 -14.01
N GLU A 16 8.89 -10.89 -13.53
CA GLU A 16 8.10 -9.70 -13.87
C GLU A 16 8.70 -8.43 -13.26
N CYS A 17 9.16 -8.51 -12.00
CA CYS A 17 9.82 -7.37 -11.35
C CYS A 17 11.08 -6.94 -12.09
N GLU A 18 11.91 -7.89 -12.54
CA GLU A 18 13.13 -7.60 -13.29
C GLU A 18 12.80 -6.94 -14.64
N SER A 19 11.77 -7.42 -15.32
CA SER A 19 11.27 -6.83 -16.56
C SER A 19 10.77 -5.40 -16.35
N ILE A 20 10.03 -5.15 -15.27
CA ILE A 20 9.55 -3.80 -14.91
C ILE A 20 10.72 -2.87 -14.62
N LEU A 21 11.68 -3.30 -13.81
CA LEU A 21 12.85 -2.49 -13.46
C LEU A 21 13.76 -2.22 -14.67
N ALA A 22 13.87 -3.16 -15.60
CA ALA A 22 14.60 -2.94 -16.86
C ALA A 22 13.90 -1.92 -17.76
N LYS A 23 12.55 -1.97 -17.85
CA LYS A 23 11.75 -1.01 -18.62
C LYS A 23 11.70 0.38 -17.99
N PHE A 24 11.70 0.46 -16.66
CA PHE A 24 11.57 1.69 -15.89
C PHE A 24 12.69 1.81 -14.85
N PRO A 25 13.95 2.05 -15.26
CA PRO A 25 15.11 1.96 -14.37
C PRO A 25 15.08 2.95 -13.20
N GLY A 26 14.47 4.12 -13.38
CA GLY A 26 14.31 5.13 -12.32
C GLY A 26 13.08 4.94 -11.42
N ARG A 27 12.32 3.85 -11.57
CA ARG A 27 11.07 3.63 -10.84
C ARG A 27 11.04 2.29 -10.13
N LEU A 28 10.24 2.23 -9.07
CA LEU A 28 10.11 1.08 -8.17
C LEU A 28 8.67 0.56 -8.20
N PRO A 29 8.45 -0.76 -8.37
CA PRO A 29 7.13 -1.36 -8.27
C PRO A 29 6.66 -1.38 -6.80
N VAL A 30 5.58 -0.65 -6.52
CA VAL A 30 5.00 -0.53 -5.19
C VAL A 30 3.52 -0.90 -5.22
N PHE A 31 3.10 -1.79 -4.33
CA PHE A 31 1.71 -2.09 -4.05
C PHE A 31 1.25 -1.33 -2.81
N VAL A 32 0.21 -0.51 -2.95
CA VAL A 32 -0.43 0.19 -1.83
C VAL A 32 -1.74 -0.50 -1.50
N LEU A 33 -1.87 -0.90 -0.25
CA LEU A 33 -2.86 -1.87 0.21
C LEU A 33 -3.62 -1.30 1.38
N ARG A 34 -4.92 -1.60 1.43
CA ARG A 34 -5.76 -1.21 2.55
C ARG A 34 -5.44 -2.07 3.76
N GLY A 35 -5.16 -1.45 4.90
CA GLY A 35 -5.00 -2.15 6.16
C GLY A 35 -6.30 -2.78 6.65
N ARG A 36 -6.18 -3.89 7.39
CA ARG A 36 -7.33 -4.51 8.06
C ARG A 36 -7.81 -3.63 9.22
N GLY A 37 -9.13 -3.50 9.39
CA GLY A 37 -9.72 -2.75 10.51
C GLY A 37 -9.59 -1.22 10.40
N ILE A 38 -9.15 -0.70 9.25
CA ILE A 38 -9.18 0.75 8.98
C ILE A 38 -10.62 1.27 8.98
N ASP A 39 -10.80 2.51 9.45
CA ASP A 39 -12.09 3.21 9.43
C ASP A 39 -12.79 3.07 8.05
N PRO A 40 -14.06 2.60 8.00
CA PRO A 40 -14.79 2.40 6.75
C PRO A 40 -15.03 3.70 5.97
N THR A 41 -14.94 4.86 6.61
CA THR A 41 -15.06 6.19 5.98
C THR A 41 -13.81 6.59 5.19
N ILE A 42 -12.68 5.89 5.37
CA ILE A 42 -11.51 6.05 4.50
C ILE A 42 -11.82 5.35 3.17
N PRO A 43 -11.79 6.03 2.02
CA PRO A 43 -12.10 5.41 0.74
C PRO A 43 -11.05 4.38 0.31
N ASN A 44 -11.39 3.57 -0.70
CA ASN A 44 -10.42 2.69 -1.35
C ASN A 44 -9.61 3.47 -2.38
N LEU A 45 -8.35 3.06 -2.57
CA LEU A 45 -7.56 3.58 -3.68
C LEU A 45 -8.13 3.07 -5.01
N PRO A 46 -8.26 3.94 -6.03
CA PRO A 46 -8.70 3.51 -7.36
C PRO A 46 -7.65 2.61 -8.04
N LYS A 47 -6.37 2.79 -7.74
CA LYS A 47 -5.26 1.97 -8.22
C LYS A 47 -4.37 1.60 -7.04
N THR A 48 -3.99 0.33 -6.96
CA THR A 48 -3.14 -0.20 -5.88
C THR A 48 -1.71 -0.44 -6.33
N LYS A 49 -1.39 -0.24 -7.62
CA LYS A 49 -0.10 -0.56 -8.21
C LYS A 49 0.54 0.71 -8.74
N PHE A 50 1.77 0.97 -8.31
CA PHE A 50 2.46 2.24 -8.51
C PHE A 50 3.86 1.99 -9.04
N LEU A 51 4.32 2.89 -9.91
CA LEU A 51 5.73 3.02 -10.30
C LEU A 51 6.27 4.30 -9.68
N VAL A 52 6.94 4.16 -8.54
CA VAL A 52 7.36 5.29 -7.71
C VAL A 52 8.80 5.70 -8.06
N PRO A 53 9.11 6.99 -8.25
CA PRO A 53 10.49 7.45 -8.46
C PRO A 53 11.39 7.07 -7.29
N ARG A 54 12.64 6.67 -7.60
CA ARG A 54 13.62 6.26 -6.58
C ARG A 54 13.97 7.36 -5.58
N ASP A 55 14.04 8.60 -6.06
CA ASP A 55 14.48 9.76 -5.28
C ASP A 55 13.33 10.49 -4.56
N LEU A 56 12.10 9.94 -4.64
CA LEU A 56 10.96 10.44 -3.87
C LEU A 56 11.15 10.08 -2.40
N THR A 57 10.83 11.00 -1.48
CA THR A 57 10.82 10.67 -0.06
C THR A 57 9.55 9.92 0.33
N PHE A 58 9.60 9.13 1.41
CA PHE A 58 8.43 8.42 1.91
C PHE A 58 7.31 9.38 2.34
N GLY A 59 7.65 10.56 2.86
CA GLY A 59 6.69 11.61 3.20
C GLY A 59 5.97 12.17 1.96
N GLN A 60 6.70 12.41 0.87
CA GLN A 60 6.11 12.80 -0.41
C GLN A 60 5.22 11.68 -0.97
N PHE A 61 5.64 10.42 -0.85
CA PHE A 61 4.81 9.29 -1.24
C PHE A 61 3.51 9.22 -0.44
N ASN A 62 3.56 9.44 0.88
CA ASN A 62 2.37 9.54 1.73
C ASN A 62 1.41 10.62 1.23
N TYR A 63 1.92 11.81 0.90
CA TYR A 63 1.11 12.87 0.32
C TYR A 63 0.41 12.45 -0.98
N VAL A 64 1.11 11.74 -1.88
CA VAL A 64 0.51 11.20 -3.12
C VAL A 64 -0.62 10.22 -2.82
N VAL A 65 -0.43 9.30 -1.88
CA VAL A 65 -1.48 8.34 -1.48
C VAL A 65 -2.69 9.07 -0.88
N ARG A 66 -2.49 10.05 0.01
CA ARG A 66 -3.58 10.86 0.58
C ARG A 66 -4.37 11.60 -0.49
N ARG A 67 -3.68 12.17 -1.48
CA ARG A 67 -4.31 12.86 -2.61
C ARG A 67 -5.15 11.92 -3.47
N GLN A 68 -4.67 10.69 -3.74
CA GLN A 68 -5.45 9.72 -4.52
C GLN A 68 -6.66 9.17 -3.76
N LEU A 69 -6.61 9.13 -2.44
CA LEU A 69 -7.75 8.84 -1.59
C LEU A 69 -8.74 10.00 -1.49
N ASN A 70 -8.39 11.19 -2.01
CA ASN A 70 -9.16 12.42 -1.81
C ASN A 70 -9.47 12.67 -0.32
N LEU A 71 -8.49 12.35 0.54
CA LEU A 71 -8.67 12.33 1.98
C LEU A 71 -8.61 13.75 2.55
N ALA A 72 -9.59 14.08 3.38
CA ALA A 72 -9.65 15.37 4.07
C ALA A 72 -8.43 15.57 4.99
N PRO A 73 -7.94 16.81 5.17
CA PRO A 73 -6.70 17.08 5.89
C PRO A 73 -6.77 16.73 7.38
N ASP A 74 -7.97 16.76 7.97
CA ASP A 74 -8.28 16.40 9.36
C ASP A 74 -8.22 14.89 9.62
N LYS A 75 -8.31 14.06 8.59
CA LYS A 75 -8.15 12.62 8.72
C LYS A 75 -6.69 12.21 8.61
N ALA A 76 -6.21 11.57 9.67
CA ALA A 76 -4.87 11.01 9.72
C ALA A 76 -4.78 9.68 8.95
N LEU A 77 -3.68 9.54 8.21
CA LEU A 77 -3.36 8.35 7.41
C LEU A 77 -1.90 7.96 7.67
N PHE A 78 -1.68 6.72 8.09
CA PHE A 78 -0.37 6.15 8.33
C PHE A 78 -0.05 5.09 7.29
N LEU A 79 1.19 5.11 6.82
CA LEU A 79 1.71 4.11 5.89
C LEU A 79 2.73 3.23 6.60
N PHE A 80 2.62 1.91 6.39
CA PHE A 80 3.49 0.90 6.97
C PHE A 80 4.12 0.04 5.88
N CYS A 81 5.38 -0.33 6.06
CA CYS A 81 6.08 -1.32 5.25
C CYS A 81 6.52 -2.46 6.17
N ASN A 82 6.15 -3.71 5.86
CA ASN A 82 6.44 -4.88 6.70
C ASN A 82 6.15 -4.63 8.20
N ASN A 83 4.98 -4.06 8.52
CA ASN A 83 4.55 -3.72 9.87
C ASN A 83 5.37 -2.64 10.59
N THR A 84 6.28 -1.95 9.91
CA THR A 84 7.05 -0.83 10.46
C THR A 84 6.56 0.50 9.90
N LEU A 85 6.42 1.50 10.78
CA LEU A 85 6.18 2.89 10.40
C LEU A 85 7.51 3.51 10.00
N LEU A 86 7.58 4.05 8.78
CA LEU A 86 8.82 4.58 8.22
C LEU A 86 8.96 6.08 8.45
N LEU A 87 10.21 6.55 8.50
CA LEU A 87 10.49 7.98 8.63
C LEU A 87 10.18 8.68 7.31
N GLY A 88 9.49 9.82 7.38
CA GLY A 88 9.09 10.57 6.18
C GLY A 88 10.25 11.09 5.33
N SER A 89 11.45 11.20 5.90
CA SER A 89 12.66 11.67 5.21
C SER A 89 13.39 10.60 4.41
N GLN A 90 13.11 9.31 4.65
CA GLN A 90 13.78 8.21 3.93
C GLN A 90 13.41 8.22 2.45
N LEU A 91 14.36 7.87 1.58
CA LEU A 91 14.10 7.73 0.16
C LEU A 91 13.36 6.43 -0.13
N MET A 92 12.49 6.44 -1.14
CA MET A 92 11.77 5.25 -1.59
C MET A 92 12.74 4.14 -2.04
N SER A 93 13.92 4.50 -2.58
CA SER A 93 15.00 3.56 -2.90
C SER A 93 15.52 2.79 -1.69
N GLU A 94 15.75 3.49 -0.57
CA GLU A 94 16.23 2.92 0.69
C GLU A 94 15.17 2.00 1.31
N VAL A 95 13.93 2.50 1.37
CA VAL A 95 12.77 1.74 1.86
C VAL A 95 12.58 0.46 1.05
N TYR A 96 12.68 0.56 -0.28
CA TYR A 96 12.53 -0.59 -1.17
C TYR A 96 13.63 -1.62 -0.96
N ALA A 97 14.89 -1.19 -0.82
CA ALA A 97 16.01 -2.09 -0.57
C ALA A 97 15.84 -2.88 0.74
N ALA A 98 15.32 -2.22 1.79
CA ALA A 98 15.13 -2.83 3.10
C ALA A 98 13.85 -3.69 3.23
N HIS A 99 12.77 -3.34 2.52
CA HIS A 99 11.43 -3.90 2.78
C HIS A 99 10.74 -4.57 1.59
N LYS A 100 11.38 -4.66 0.41
CA LYS A 100 10.76 -5.37 -0.73
C LYS A 100 10.44 -6.83 -0.40
N GLY A 101 9.37 -7.34 -1.00
CA GLY A 101 8.97 -8.73 -0.90
C GLY A 101 9.86 -9.67 -1.71
N PRO A 102 9.65 -11.00 -1.58
CA PRO A 102 10.42 -12.02 -2.28
C PRO A 102 10.24 -12.00 -3.81
N ASP A 103 9.12 -11.46 -4.29
CA ASP A 103 8.83 -11.22 -5.70
C ASP A 103 9.44 -9.92 -6.23
N GLY A 104 10.20 -9.20 -5.40
CA GLY A 104 10.88 -7.96 -5.75
C GLY A 104 10.05 -6.70 -5.52
N ALA A 105 8.72 -6.77 -5.40
CA ALA A 105 7.88 -5.59 -5.20
C ALA A 105 7.77 -5.14 -3.73
N LEU A 106 7.69 -3.83 -3.50
CA LEU A 106 7.43 -3.26 -2.17
C LEU A 106 5.93 -3.25 -1.88
N ARG A 107 5.55 -3.56 -0.64
CA ARG A 107 4.17 -3.51 -0.15
C ARG A 107 4.05 -2.48 0.95
N VAL A 108 3.15 -1.53 0.73
CA VAL A 108 2.82 -0.46 1.66
C VAL A 108 1.37 -0.62 2.08
N ILE A 109 1.12 -0.62 3.37
CA ILE A 109 -0.22 -0.74 3.94
C ILE A 109 -0.62 0.62 4.50
N TYR A 110 -1.75 1.17 4.06
CA TYR A 110 -2.33 2.37 4.65
C TYR A 110 -3.34 2.02 5.74
N MET A 111 -3.28 2.74 6.86
CA MET A 111 -4.18 2.60 8.00
C MET A 111 -4.62 3.99 8.47
N SER A 112 -5.82 4.08 9.07
CA SER A 112 -6.24 5.27 9.80
C SER A 112 -5.51 5.32 11.12
N GLU A 113 -5.46 6.49 11.74
CA GLU A 113 -5.09 6.60 13.15
C GLU A 113 -6.02 5.71 13.98
N SER A 114 -5.51 4.57 14.48
CA SER A 114 -6.13 3.94 15.63
C SER A 114 -5.67 4.74 16.83
N THR A 115 -6.52 5.62 17.33
CA THR A 115 -6.27 6.41 18.54
C THR A 115 -5.82 5.44 19.64
N PHE A 116 -4.56 5.55 20.06
CA PHE A 116 -4.15 5.06 21.38
C PHE A 116 -5.00 5.84 22.39
N GLY A 117 -6.14 5.28 22.80
CA GLY A 117 -7.01 5.88 23.82
C GLY A 117 -8.49 5.89 23.43
N SER A 118 -9.18 4.79 23.72
CA SER A 118 -10.51 4.80 24.36
C SER A 118 -10.87 3.36 24.72
N GLY A 119 -10.88 3.05 26.02
CA GLY A 119 -11.52 1.83 26.50
C GLY A 119 -13.04 1.84 26.26
N SER A 120 -13.62 0.65 26.37
CA SER A 120 -15.06 0.34 26.42
C SER A 120 -15.84 0.30 25.09
N GLY A 121 -16.47 -0.86 24.80
CA GLY A 121 -17.72 -0.88 24.04
C GLY A 121 -17.89 -1.95 22.95
N SER A 122 -18.11 -3.20 23.36
CA SER A 122 -19.05 -4.20 22.80
C SER A 122 -19.31 -4.30 21.27
N SER A 123 -18.89 -5.44 20.71
CA SER A 123 -19.65 -6.38 19.86
C SER A 123 -20.79 -5.87 18.96
N SER A 124 -20.64 -5.99 17.63
CA SER A 124 -21.51 -6.87 16.81
C SER A 124 -21.03 -6.98 15.35
N ARG A 125 -21.15 -8.19 14.81
CA ARG A 125 -20.76 -8.64 13.46
C ARG A 125 -21.99 -8.61 12.54
N ARG A 126 -21.86 -8.30 11.24
CA ARG A 126 -22.48 -9.08 10.13
C ARG A 126 -22.05 -8.60 8.72
N LEU A 127 -22.28 -9.52 7.77
CA LEU A 127 -21.63 -9.82 6.48
C LEU A 127 -22.17 -9.08 5.24
N ASN A 128 -21.43 -9.30 4.12
CA ASN A 128 -21.81 -9.38 2.68
C ASN A 128 -21.54 -8.13 1.83
N SER A 129 -21.10 -8.13 0.56
CA SER A 129 -20.96 -9.15 -0.53
C SER A 129 -20.03 -8.62 -1.65
N HIS A 130 -19.36 -9.52 -2.39
CA HIS A 130 -18.59 -9.27 -3.64
C HIS A 130 -19.49 -9.03 -4.87
N PRO A 131 -19.02 -8.41 -5.98
CA PRO A 131 -18.37 -9.18 -7.06
C PRO A 131 -17.13 -8.52 -7.72
N ALA A 132 -16.44 -9.33 -8.52
CA ALA A 132 -15.14 -9.14 -9.16
C ALA A 132 -15.17 -8.36 -10.50
N ALA A 133 -14.03 -7.79 -10.87
CA ALA A 133 -13.59 -7.49 -12.25
C ALA A 133 -12.09 -7.13 -12.18
N ASP A 134 -11.16 -7.98 -12.61
CA ASP A 134 -10.65 -8.07 -13.99
C ASP A 134 -10.54 -6.72 -14.70
N THR A 135 -9.31 -6.25 -14.98
CA THR A 135 -8.84 -5.77 -16.30
C THR A 135 -7.46 -5.08 -16.18
N ARG A 136 -6.49 -5.67 -16.91
CA ARG A 136 -5.27 -5.13 -17.56
C ARG A 136 -4.50 -3.92 -17.00
N TRP A 137 -3.19 -4.10 -16.96
CA TRP A 137 -2.13 -3.18 -16.53
C TRP A 137 -1.85 -1.97 -17.45
N ASP A 138 -2.65 -1.76 -18.50
CA ASP A 138 -2.24 -0.96 -19.66
C ASP A 138 -2.49 0.56 -19.56
N ALA A 139 -2.93 1.12 -18.43
CA ALA A 139 -3.21 2.55 -18.38
C ALA A 139 -2.96 3.21 -17.01
N ALA A 140 -1.74 3.71 -16.80
CA ALA A 140 -1.46 4.76 -15.81
C ALA A 140 -0.09 5.41 -16.04
N LEU A 141 -0.01 6.30 -17.05
CA LEU A 141 0.96 7.39 -17.01
C LEU A 141 0.42 8.46 -16.07
N LEU A 142 1.25 8.79 -15.06
CA LEU A 142 1.25 9.97 -14.17
C LEU A 142 -0.05 10.34 -13.45
#